data_AF-A0A176U9Y3-F1
#
_entry.id   AF-A0A176U9Y3-F1
#
_cell.length_a   1.000
_cell.length_b   1.000
_cell.length_c   1.000
_cell.angle_alpha   90.00
_cell.angle_beta   90.00
_cell.angle_gamma   90.00
#
_symmetry.space_group_name_H-M   'P 1'
#
loop_
_entity.id
_entity.type
_entity.pdbx_description
1 polymer ?
#
loop_
_entity_poly.entity_id
_entity_poly.type
_entity_poly.pdbx_seq_one_letter_code
_entity_poly.pdbx_strand_id
1 'polypeptide(L)'
;MEVTKIKTGRQKNMEAEKLIEALHTVEKLKRTMRHCYTSDDRKESVAEHCWRVALMAYWMEDEFPEVDINKVIKMCLIHDLGECFTGDIPCFKKTEADEETEENLLYQWVATLPEPLNDKMRTLYQEMSELKTLEAKIYKALDNMEGALSHNESDLKTWEPHEYELTKNYGIDKSQFHPYIKHLRECIRQETVDKIIAAGRNITLAEESDKDELLKLYRSMIGGAADWNEYYPSMENIEFDIAHDSLFVMKNQKGEIISAISIDHDEEVDNLDCWSKDFQPSAEVARVCVRKDLQGQGIAKMMMEHVFAVLREQNKKSVHILVRDNHKVALKCYSDLGFVPVGECELFEKHFVCMEKSL
;
A
#
# COMPACT_ATOMS: atom_id res chain seq x y z
N MET A 1 73.33 -5.55 12.20
CA MET A 1 72.11 -6.11 11.59
C MET A 1 71.07 -6.21 12.70
N GLU A 2 70.27 -5.16 12.87
CA GLU A 2 69.11 -5.18 13.77
C GLU A 2 67.91 -5.63 12.95
N VAL A 3 67.38 -6.80 13.31
CA VAL A 3 66.20 -7.38 12.68
C VAL A 3 64.99 -6.57 13.14
N THR A 4 64.47 -5.73 12.25
CA THR A 4 63.22 -5.00 12.43
C THR A 4 62.09 -6.00 12.62
N LYS A 5 61.55 -6.10 13.84
CA LYS A 5 60.32 -6.84 14.13
C LYS A 5 59.17 -6.16 13.39
N ILE A 6 58.75 -6.73 12.27
CA ILE A 6 57.49 -6.39 11.62
C ILE A 6 56.38 -6.75 12.62
N LYS A 7 55.73 -5.74 13.18
CA LYS A 7 54.49 -5.91 13.95
C LYS A 7 53.40 -6.35 12.96
N THR A 8 53.20 -7.65 12.83
CA THR A 8 51.97 -8.19 12.26
C THR A 8 50.84 -7.90 13.24
N GLY A 9 50.11 -6.80 13.00
CA GLY A 9 48.90 -6.48 13.75
C GLY A 9 47.90 -7.62 13.56
N ARG A 10 47.63 -8.38 14.62
CA ARG A 10 46.53 -9.34 14.65
C ARG A 10 45.25 -8.55 14.36
N GLN A 11 44.58 -8.87 13.25
CA GLN A 11 43.23 -8.38 12.94
C GLN A 11 42.38 -8.67 14.19
N LYS A 12 41.92 -7.63 14.89
CA LYS A 12 41.17 -7.83 16.12
C LYS A 12 39.81 -8.38 15.74
N ASN A 13 39.57 -9.65 16.01
CA ASN A 13 38.25 -10.23 15.85
C ASN A 13 37.29 -9.66 16.90
N MET A 14 35.98 -9.78 16.66
CA MET A 14 34.93 -9.39 17.61
C MET A 14 35.20 -9.95 19.01
N GLU A 15 35.39 -9.08 20.00
CA GLU A 15 35.51 -9.44 21.42
C GLU A 15 34.10 -9.77 21.97
N ALA A 16 34.00 -10.73 22.89
CA ALA A 16 32.70 -11.25 23.35
C ALA A 16 31.85 -10.16 24.04
N GLU A 17 32.50 -9.29 24.82
CA GLU A 17 31.86 -8.17 25.50
C GLU A 17 31.26 -7.17 24.50
N LYS A 18 32.00 -6.87 23.41
CA LYS A 18 31.52 -6.00 22.33
C LYS A 18 30.38 -6.62 21.54
N LEU A 19 30.42 -7.94 21.32
CA LEU A 19 29.30 -8.65 20.72
C LEU A 19 28.04 -8.54 21.60
N ILE A 20 28.17 -8.75 22.91
CA ILE A 20 27.05 -8.65 23.85
C ILE A 20 26.47 -7.23 23.88
N GLU A 21 27.31 -6.19 23.91
CA GLU A 21 26.88 -4.78 23.83
C GLU A 21 26.06 -4.51 22.55
N ALA A 22 26.53 -4.98 21.40
CA ALA A 22 25.81 -4.86 20.14
C ALA A 22 24.47 -5.62 20.18
N LEU A 23 24.46 -6.87 20.67
CA LEU A 23 23.26 -7.70 20.76
C LEU A 23 22.20 -7.12 21.71
N HIS A 24 22.58 -6.44 22.79
CA HIS A 24 21.64 -5.71 23.64
C HIS A 24 20.92 -4.58 22.89
N THR A 25 21.58 -3.98 21.88
CA THR A 25 20.93 -3.00 21.01
C THR A 25 19.96 -3.67 20.04
N VAL A 26 20.41 -4.73 19.38
CA VAL A 26 19.62 -5.49 18.39
C VAL A 26 18.37 -6.13 19.00
N GLU A 27 18.40 -6.50 20.29
CA GLU A 27 17.25 -7.06 21.00
C GLU A 27 16.00 -6.18 20.89
N LYS A 28 16.15 -4.86 20.72
CA LYS A 28 15.03 -3.94 20.50
C LYS A 28 14.13 -4.35 19.33
N LEU A 29 14.66 -4.95 18.26
CA LEU A 29 13.85 -5.40 17.13
C LEU A 29 12.81 -6.48 17.50
N LYS A 30 13.02 -7.22 18.61
CA LYS A 30 12.04 -8.19 19.11
C LYS A 30 10.77 -7.54 19.67
N ARG A 31 10.86 -6.25 20.01
CA ARG A 31 9.77 -5.46 20.60
C ARG A 31 9.35 -4.27 19.74
N THR A 32 10.08 -3.96 18.67
CA THR A 32 9.60 -3.08 17.60
C THR A 32 8.55 -3.84 16.79
N MET A 33 7.33 -3.32 16.75
CA MET A 33 6.18 -3.95 16.08
C MET A 33 5.93 -3.30 14.74
N ARG A 34 5.70 -4.11 13.71
CA ARG A 34 5.41 -3.68 12.34
C ARG A 34 3.96 -3.24 12.16
N HIS A 35 3.65 -2.68 10.99
CA HIS A 35 2.25 -2.50 10.58
C HIS A 35 1.49 -3.84 10.54
N CYS A 36 2.13 -4.86 9.96
CA CYS A 36 1.55 -6.17 9.67
C CYS A 36 1.08 -6.95 10.90
N TYR A 37 0.10 -7.83 10.67
CA TYR A 37 -0.41 -8.77 11.66
C TYR A 37 -0.08 -10.20 11.23
N THR A 38 0.12 -11.09 12.20
CA THR A 38 0.17 -12.53 12.00
C THR A 38 -1.24 -13.10 11.83
N SER A 39 -1.34 -14.36 11.40
CA SER A 39 -2.62 -15.05 11.19
C SER A 39 -3.45 -15.28 12.47
N ASP A 40 -2.87 -15.08 13.65
CA ASP A 40 -3.52 -15.11 14.96
C ASP A 40 -3.79 -13.72 15.55
N ASP A 41 -3.86 -12.68 14.72
CA ASP A 41 -4.18 -11.28 15.07
C ASP A 41 -3.15 -10.58 15.98
N ARG A 42 -1.92 -11.10 16.11
CA ARG A 42 -0.82 -10.41 16.82
C ARG A 42 -0.08 -9.49 15.85
N LYS A 43 0.43 -8.38 16.35
CA LYS A 43 1.42 -7.56 15.63
C LYS A 43 2.72 -8.34 15.42
N GLU A 44 3.17 -8.41 14.17
CA GLU A 44 4.48 -8.95 13.82
C GLU A 44 5.58 -8.04 14.36
N SER A 45 6.69 -8.60 14.86
CA SER A 45 7.89 -7.84 15.19
C SER A 45 8.88 -7.76 14.04
N VAL A 46 9.70 -6.72 14.02
CA VAL A 46 10.76 -6.53 13.00
C VAL A 46 11.72 -7.72 12.96
N ALA A 47 12.04 -8.28 14.14
CA ALA A 47 12.88 -9.47 14.21
C ALA A 47 12.28 -10.71 13.51
N GLU A 48 10.95 -10.88 13.56
CA GLU A 48 10.24 -11.99 12.90
C GLU A 48 10.25 -11.83 11.38
N HIS A 49 10.02 -10.59 10.90
CA HIS A 49 10.16 -10.23 9.50
C HIS A 49 11.57 -10.55 8.98
N CYS A 50 12.62 -10.00 9.61
CA CYS A 50 14.00 -10.23 9.20
C CYS A 50 14.37 -11.72 9.14
N TRP A 51 13.88 -12.51 10.10
CA TRP A 51 14.09 -13.95 10.11
C TRP A 51 13.46 -14.63 8.89
N ARG A 52 12.20 -14.27 8.55
CA ARG A 52 11.49 -14.89 7.44
C ARG A 52 12.03 -14.46 6.07
N VAL A 53 12.43 -13.19 5.91
CA VAL A 53 13.12 -12.73 4.69
C VAL A 53 14.44 -13.49 4.49
N ALA A 54 15.23 -13.68 5.55
CA ALA A 54 16.47 -14.46 5.49
C ALA A 54 16.21 -15.94 5.15
N LEU A 55 15.11 -16.52 5.67
CA LEU A 55 14.69 -17.88 5.33
C LEU A 55 14.28 -18.00 3.85
N MET A 56 13.57 -17.01 3.32
CA MET A 56 13.22 -16.95 1.88
C MET A 56 14.49 -16.92 1.02
N ALA A 57 15.48 -16.10 1.37
CA ALA A 57 16.75 -16.06 0.66
C ALA A 57 17.45 -17.43 0.68
N TYR A 58 17.56 -18.06 1.85
CA TYR A 58 18.18 -19.38 1.99
C TYR A 58 17.49 -20.44 1.12
N TRP A 59 16.15 -20.49 1.10
CA TRP A 59 15.40 -21.49 0.34
C TRP A 59 15.40 -21.26 -1.17
N MET A 60 15.90 -20.11 -1.63
CA MET A 60 15.99 -19.75 -3.05
C MET A 60 17.41 -19.89 -3.60
N GLU A 61 18.37 -20.42 -2.85
CA GLU A 61 19.77 -20.56 -3.26
C GLU A 61 19.92 -21.21 -4.64
N ASP A 62 19.18 -22.30 -4.91
CA ASP A 62 19.27 -23.05 -6.18
C ASP A 62 18.76 -22.27 -7.39
N GLU A 63 17.95 -21.22 -7.19
CA GLU A 63 17.44 -20.35 -8.26
C GLU A 63 18.46 -19.29 -8.71
N PHE A 64 19.57 -19.14 -7.97
CA PHE A 64 20.60 -18.13 -8.22
C PHE A 64 22.03 -18.71 -8.07
N PRO A 65 22.45 -19.66 -8.93
CA PRO A 65 23.74 -20.32 -8.81
C PRO A 65 24.95 -19.36 -8.94
N GLU A 66 24.77 -18.17 -9.51
CA GLU A 66 25.79 -17.13 -9.65
C GLU A 66 25.88 -16.15 -8.46
N VAL A 67 24.95 -16.22 -7.51
CA VAL A 67 24.80 -15.26 -6.41
C VAL A 67 25.44 -15.79 -5.13
N ASP A 68 26.12 -14.93 -4.37
CA ASP A 68 26.50 -15.28 -2.99
C ASP A 68 25.27 -15.20 -2.07
N ILE A 69 24.55 -16.32 -1.91
CA ILE A 69 23.33 -16.33 -1.08
C ILE A 69 23.63 -15.99 0.38
N ASN A 70 24.83 -16.30 0.89
CA ASN A 70 25.22 -15.93 2.25
C ASN A 70 25.36 -14.41 2.40
N LYS A 71 25.69 -13.70 1.32
CA LYS A 71 25.67 -12.23 1.29
C LYS A 71 24.24 -11.69 1.30
N VAL A 72 23.34 -12.28 0.52
CA VAL A 72 21.90 -11.93 0.53
C VAL A 72 21.30 -12.15 1.91
N ILE A 73 21.54 -13.31 2.54
CA ILE A 73 21.08 -13.60 3.90
C ILE A 73 21.62 -12.56 4.89
N LYS A 74 22.89 -12.14 4.79
CA LYS A 74 23.43 -11.07 5.63
C LYS A 74 22.71 -9.73 5.40
N MET A 75 22.42 -9.36 4.16
CA MET A 75 21.64 -8.16 3.85
C MET A 75 20.25 -8.23 4.51
N CYS A 76 19.56 -9.37 4.40
CA CYS A 76 18.26 -9.60 5.04
C CYS A 76 18.33 -9.50 6.57
N LEU A 77 19.39 -10.01 7.20
CA LEU A 77 19.54 -9.95 8.66
C LEU A 77 19.79 -8.54 9.19
N ILE A 78 20.34 -7.63 8.38
CA ILE A 78 20.77 -6.30 8.83
C ILE A 78 19.89 -5.15 8.34
N HIS A 79 19.03 -5.38 7.34
CA HIS A 79 18.34 -4.29 6.64
C HIS A 79 17.54 -3.35 7.56
N ASP A 80 16.84 -3.90 8.55
CA ASP A 80 16.03 -3.10 9.50
C ASP A 80 16.72 -2.82 10.84
N LEU A 81 18.06 -2.92 10.92
CA LEU A 81 18.76 -2.58 12.18
C LEU A 81 18.58 -1.11 12.57
N GLY A 82 18.27 -0.22 11.61
CA GLY A 82 17.92 1.18 11.89
C GLY A 82 16.70 1.34 12.80
N GLU A 83 15.74 0.41 12.71
CA GLU A 83 14.50 0.44 13.48
C GLU A 83 14.70 0.15 14.98
N CYS A 84 15.92 -0.21 15.40
CA CYS A 84 16.33 -0.18 16.80
C CYS A 84 16.26 1.23 17.41
N PHE A 85 16.28 2.27 16.59
CA PHE A 85 16.39 3.67 17.01
C PHE A 85 15.12 4.48 16.72
N THR A 86 14.51 4.27 15.57
CA THR A 86 13.32 5.01 15.08
C THR A 86 12.01 4.24 15.28
N GLY A 87 12.07 2.92 15.39
CA GLY A 87 10.90 2.04 15.28
C GLY A 87 10.51 1.77 13.81
N ASP A 88 9.53 0.89 13.60
CA ASP A 88 8.97 0.61 12.27
C ASP A 88 8.03 1.75 11.87
N ILE A 89 8.38 2.44 10.79
CA ILE A 89 7.53 3.45 10.15
C ILE A 89 7.04 2.84 8.82
N PRO A 90 5.72 2.60 8.66
CA PRO A 90 5.20 1.94 7.46
C PRO A 90 5.58 2.70 6.18
N CYS A 91 5.85 1.98 5.09
CA CYS A 91 6.36 2.57 3.85
C CYS A 91 5.47 3.68 3.26
N PHE A 92 4.15 3.63 3.50
CA PHE A 92 3.18 4.63 3.03
C PHE A 92 3.07 5.86 3.95
N LYS A 93 3.76 5.87 5.10
CA LYS A 93 3.84 6.99 6.05
C LYS A 93 5.26 7.56 6.17
N LYS A 94 6.28 6.79 5.80
CA LYS A 94 7.69 7.16 5.96
C LYS A 94 8.06 8.34 5.06
N THR A 95 8.69 9.36 5.62
CA THR A 95 9.18 10.54 4.89
C THR A 95 10.69 10.47 4.65
N GLU A 96 11.20 11.27 3.71
CA GLU A 96 12.66 11.37 3.47
C GLU A 96 13.43 11.78 4.74
N ALA A 97 12.85 12.65 5.57
CA ALA A 97 13.45 13.07 6.83
C ALA A 97 13.52 11.93 7.86
N ASP A 98 12.52 11.02 7.85
CA ASP A 98 12.53 9.83 8.70
C ASP A 98 13.63 8.85 8.24
N GLU A 99 13.77 8.64 6.92
CA GLU A 99 14.81 7.80 6.33
C GLU A 99 16.21 8.33 6.65
N GLU A 100 16.45 9.63 6.47
CA GLU A 100 17.74 10.26 6.80
C GLU A 100 18.05 10.16 8.30
N THR A 101 17.05 10.32 9.17
CA THR A 101 17.22 10.20 10.62
C THR A 101 17.62 8.78 11.02
N GLU A 102 16.91 7.78 10.48
CA GLU A 102 17.18 6.38 10.73
C GLU A 102 18.58 5.97 10.24
N GLU A 103 18.92 6.35 9.00
CA GLU A 103 20.21 6.08 8.39
C GLU A 103 21.35 6.67 9.24
N ASN A 104 21.22 7.93 9.66
CA ASN A 104 22.22 8.60 10.49
C ASN A 104 22.43 7.88 11.84
N LEU A 105 21.36 7.50 12.53
CA LEU A 105 21.44 6.78 13.81
C LEU A 105 22.06 5.39 13.64
N LEU A 106 21.68 4.68 12.57
CA LEU A 106 22.25 3.39 12.22
C LEU A 106 23.76 3.50 11.97
N TYR A 107 24.21 4.43 11.14
CA TYR A 107 25.64 4.60 10.84
C TYR A 107 26.46 5.07 12.05
N GLN A 108 25.88 5.87 12.94
CA GLN A 108 26.51 6.22 14.22
C GLN A 108 26.73 4.99 15.08
N TRP A 109 25.73 4.11 15.18
CA TRP A 109 25.87 2.85 15.93
C TRP A 109 26.84 1.88 15.26
N VAL A 110 26.79 1.71 13.94
CA VAL A 110 27.72 0.85 13.18
C VAL A 110 29.17 1.30 13.38
N ALA A 111 29.43 2.61 13.48
CA ALA A 111 30.77 3.15 13.79
C ALA A 111 31.32 2.71 15.17
N THR A 112 30.46 2.26 16.08
CA THR A 112 30.88 1.76 17.41
C THR A 112 31.31 0.29 17.38
N LEU A 113 31.00 -0.43 16.29
CA LEU A 113 31.36 -1.84 16.14
C LEU A 113 32.87 -1.99 15.83
N PRO A 114 33.54 -3.03 16.35
CA PRO A 114 34.97 -3.21 16.11
C PRO A 114 35.27 -3.60 14.66
N GLU A 115 36.41 -3.16 14.14
CA GLU A 115 36.90 -3.64 12.84
C GLU A 115 37.24 -5.13 12.89
N PRO A 116 37.01 -5.91 11.81
CA PRO A 116 36.56 -5.46 10.49
C PRO A 116 35.03 -5.47 10.30
N LEU A 117 34.23 -5.55 11.36
CA LEU A 117 32.77 -5.66 11.22
C LEU A 117 32.15 -4.34 10.75
N ASN A 118 32.59 -3.21 11.30
CA ASN A 118 32.14 -1.88 10.87
C ASN A 118 32.33 -1.69 9.36
N ASP A 119 33.55 -1.88 8.84
CA ASP A 119 33.84 -1.75 7.41
C ASP A 119 33.00 -2.71 6.54
N LYS A 120 32.83 -3.96 6.98
CA LYS A 120 32.00 -4.94 6.28
C LYS A 120 30.53 -4.54 6.23
N MET A 121 29.97 -4.06 7.34
CA MET A 121 28.58 -3.62 7.40
C MET A 121 28.35 -2.37 6.56
N ARG A 122 29.25 -1.37 6.64
CA ARG A 122 29.16 -0.16 5.80
C ARG A 122 29.20 -0.49 4.31
N THR A 123 30.08 -1.41 3.92
CA THR A 123 30.18 -1.87 2.53
C THR A 123 28.87 -2.54 2.08
N LEU A 124 28.27 -3.38 2.93
CA LEU A 124 26.98 -4.00 2.62
C LEU A 124 25.86 -2.95 2.51
N TYR A 125 25.74 -2.01 3.44
CA TYR A 125 24.71 -0.96 3.36
C TYR A 125 24.85 -0.08 2.13
N GLN A 126 26.08 0.28 1.74
CA GLN A 126 26.32 1.02 0.51
C GLN A 126 25.87 0.23 -0.72
N GLU A 127 26.18 -1.06 -0.79
CA GLU A 127 25.74 -1.89 -1.90
C GLU A 127 24.22 -2.05 -1.95
N MET A 128 23.60 -2.19 -0.77
CA MET A 128 22.15 -2.26 -0.62
C MET A 128 21.47 -0.98 -1.12
N SER A 129 21.97 0.20 -0.74
CA SER A 129 21.39 1.49 -1.19
C SER A 129 21.59 1.73 -2.68
N GLU A 130 22.69 1.26 -3.26
CA GLU A 130 22.96 1.40 -4.69
C GLU A 130 22.05 0.52 -5.58
N LEU A 131 21.55 -0.62 -5.07
CA LEU A 131 20.67 -1.57 -5.79
C LEU A 131 21.19 -2.00 -7.18
N LYS A 132 22.52 -2.05 -7.37
CA LYS A 132 23.15 -2.40 -8.66
C LYS A 132 23.41 -3.90 -8.80
N THR A 133 23.89 -4.54 -7.73
CA THR A 133 24.26 -5.96 -7.73
C THR A 133 23.03 -6.86 -7.71
N LEU A 134 23.19 -8.11 -8.11
CA LEU A 134 22.09 -9.07 -8.10
C LEU A 134 21.68 -9.39 -6.67
N GLU A 135 22.64 -9.49 -5.75
CA GLU A 135 22.41 -9.63 -4.30
C GLU A 135 21.55 -8.49 -3.74
N ALA A 136 21.90 -7.24 -4.07
CA ALA A 136 21.17 -6.06 -3.63
C ALA A 136 19.72 -6.05 -4.14
N LYS A 137 19.53 -6.46 -5.40
CA LYS A 137 18.19 -6.56 -5.99
C LYS A 137 17.37 -7.69 -5.38
N ILE A 138 17.99 -8.84 -5.09
CA ILE A 138 17.32 -9.98 -4.47
C ILE A 138 16.84 -9.63 -3.07
N TYR A 139 17.69 -9.14 -2.16
CA TYR A 139 17.21 -8.84 -0.80
C TYR A 139 16.05 -7.85 -0.85
N LYS A 140 16.13 -6.81 -1.69
CA LYS A 140 15.10 -5.77 -1.73
C LYS A 140 13.78 -6.29 -2.28
N ALA A 141 13.84 -7.22 -3.23
CA ALA A 141 12.65 -7.89 -3.72
C ALA A 141 12.01 -8.79 -2.66
N LEU A 142 12.82 -9.52 -1.88
CA LEU A 142 12.34 -10.39 -0.82
C LEU A 142 11.72 -9.62 0.36
N ASP A 143 12.37 -8.54 0.79
CA ASP A 143 11.84 -7.59 1.80
C ASP A 143 10.41 -7.14 1.44
N ASN A 144 10.24 -6.61 0.22
CA ASN A 144 8.92 -6.18 -0.25
C ASN A 144 7.90 -7.34 -0.36
N MET A 145 8.33 -8.51 -0.84
CA MET A 145 7.46 -9.68 -1.01
C MET A 145 6.99 -10.26 0.32
N GLU A 146 7.85 -10.28 1.32
CA GLU A 146 7.49 -10.76 2.66
C GLU A 146 6.39 -9.87 3.25
N GLY A 147 6.49 -8.54 3.11
CA GLY A 147 5.43 -7.63 3.55
C GLY A 147 4.08 -7.93 2.89
N ALA A 148 4.06 -8.26 1.59
CA ALA A 148 2.83 -8.66 0.89
C ALA A 148 2.31 -10.03 1.34
N LEU A 149 3.19 -11.00 1.58
CA LEU A 149 2.82 -12.31 2.12
C LEU A 149 2.21 -12.20 3.53
N SER A 150 2.78 -11.38 4.40
CA SER A 150 2.24 -11.13 5.75
C SER A 150 0.84 -10.52 5.70
N HIS A 151 0.55 -9.63 4.74
CA HIS A 151 -0.82 -9.18 4.48
C HIS A 151 -1.73 -10.33 4.01
N ASN A 152 -1.26 -11.15 3.07
CA ASN A 152 -2.01 -12.32 2.58
C ASN A 152 -2.32 -13.35 3.69
N GLU A 153 -1.58 -13.36 4.79
CA GLU A 153 -1.84 -14.23 5.95
C GLU A 153 -2.73 -13.57 7.02
N SER A 154 -2.72 -12.24 7.14
CA SER A 154 -3.48 -11.50 8.17
C SER A 154 -4.98 -11.38 7.87
N ASP A 155 -5.85 -11.24 8.85
CA ASP A 155 -7.28 -11.02 8.54
C ASP A 155 -7.51 -9.70 7.77
N LEU A 156 -8.38 -9.70 6.75
CA LEU A 156 -8.73 -8.48 5.98
C LEU A 156 -9.32 -7.35 6.85
N LYS A 157 -9.79 -7.65 8.07
CA LYS A 157 -10.21 -6.64 9.04
C LYS A 157 -9.03 -5.77 9.52
N THR A 158 -7.80 -6.27 9.43
CA THR A 158 -6.60 -5.51 9.81
C THR A 158 -6.11 -4.61 8.69
N TRP A 159 -6.60 -4.81 7.47
CA TRP A 159 -6.18 -4.05 6.30
C TRP A 159 -6.85 -2.69 6.29
N GLU A 160 -6.04 -1.64 6.19
CA GLU A 160 -6.51 -0.33 5.80
C GLU A 160 -6.98 -0.38 4.33
N PRO A 161 -8.01 0.38 3.94
CA PRO A 161 -8.54 0.26 2.58
C PRO A 161 -7.50 0.49 1.46
N HIS A 162 -6.52 1.38 1.65
CA HIS A 162 -5.49 1.63 0.64
C HIS A 162 -4.55 0.42 0.45
N GLU A 163 -4.52 -0.49 1.42
CA GLU A 163 -3.69 -1.70 1.40
C GLU A 163 -4.19 -2.75 0.41
N TYR A 164 -5.45 -2.65 -0.02
CA TYR A 164 -6.02 -3.53 -1.05
C TYR A 164 -5.32 -3.32 -2.39
N GLU A 165 -5.08 -2.06 -2.77
CA GLU A 165 -4.31 -1.73 -3.96
C GLU A 165 -2.80 -1.80 -3.72
N LEU A 166 -2.33 -1.32 -2.55
CA LEU A 166 -0.91 -1.37 -2.21
C LEU A 166 -0.40 -2.81 -2.26
N THR A 167 -1.04 -3.76 -1.58
CA THR A 167 -0.57 -5.16 -1.50
C THR A 167 -0.54 -5.83 -2.88
N LYS A 168 -1.47 -5.48 -3.78
CA LYS A 168 -1.44 -5.96 -5.18
C LYS A 168 -0.22 -5.46 -5.93
N ASN A 169 0.19 -4.21 -5.71
CA ASN A 169 1.21 -3.54 -6.52
C ASN A 169 2.60 -3.47 -5.86
N TYR A 170 2.69 -3.71 -4.55
CA TYR A 170 3.89 -3.54 -3.76
C TYR A 170 5.03 -4.45 -4.25
N GLY A 171 6.20 -3.89 -4.55
CA GLY A 171 7.37 -4.64 -5.00
C GLY A 171 7.33 -5.19 -6.44
N ILE A 172 6.33 -4.82 -7.26
CA ILE A 172 6.32 -5.19 -8.70
C ILE A 172 7.54 -4.62 -9.42
N ASP A 173 7.86 -3.34 -9.21
CA ASP A 173 9.02 -2.69 -9.84
C ASP A 173 10.35 -3.35 -9.45
N LYS A 174 10.47 -3.78 -8.18
CA LYS A 174 11.66 -4.45 -7.65
C LYS A 174 11.77 -5.92 -8.03
N SER A 175 10.80 -6.52 -8.71
CA SER A 175 10.79 -7.95 -9.03
C SER A 175 11.06 -8.28 -10.50
N GLN A 176 11.24 -7.27 -11.37
CA GLN A 176 11.32 -7.49 -12.82
C GLN A 176 12.67 -8.01 -13.35
N PHE A 177 13.70 -8.10 -12.51
CA PHE A 177 15.07 -8.37 -12.95
C PHE A 177 15.39 -9.87 -13.16
N HIS A 178 14.57 -10.79 -12.65
CA HIS A 178 14.80 -12.23 -12.76
C HIS A 178 13.48 -13.00 -12.98
N PRO A 179 13.43 -14.02 -13.87
CA PRO A 179 12.21 -14.77 -14.16
C PRO A 179 11.57 -15.42 -12.92
N TYR A 180 12.37 -16.04 -12.05
CA TYR A 180 11.85 -16.66 -10.83
C TYR A 180 11.26 -15.62 -9.87
N ILE A 181 11.95 -14.49 -9.66
CA ILE A 181 11.49 -13.41 -8.78
C ILE A 181 10.18 -12.81 -9.31
N LYS A 182 10.10 -12.57 -10.62
CA LYS A 182 8.88 -12.09 -11.26
C LYS A 182 7.73 -13.06 -11.08
N HIS A 183 7.97 -14.36 -11.27
CA HIS A 183 6.93 -15.37 -11.11
C HIS A 183 6.48 -15.51 -9.65
N LEU A 184 7.42 -15.55 -8.70
CA LEU A 184 7.12 -15.57 -7.27
C LEU A 184 6.24 -14.37 -6.88
N ARG A 185 6.59 -13.17 -7.34
CA ARG A 185 5.78 -11.98 -7.06
C ARG A 185 4.36 -12.09 -7.60
N GLU A 186 4.23 -12.65 -8.81
CA GLU A 186 2.94 -12.86 -9.46
C GLU A 186 2.07 -13.86 -8.69
N CYS A 187 2.66 -14.95 -8.18
CA CYS A 187 1.96 -15.90 -7.31
C CYS A 187 1.44 -15.20 -6.03
N ILE A 188 2.28 -14.40 -5.36
CA ILE A 188 1.87 -13.63 -4.18
C ILE A 188 0.75 -12.64 -4.52
N ARG A 189 0.82 -11.98 -5.69
CA ARG A 189 -0.22 -11.07 -6.17
C ARG A 189 -1.54 -11.82 -6.38
N GLN A 190 -1.48 -13.01 -6.96
CA GLN A 190 -2.67 -13.83 -7.19
C GLN A 190 -3.31 -14.27 -5.88
N GLU A 191 -2.53 -14.65 -4.86
CA GLU A 191 -3.06 -14.93 -3.52
C GLU A 191 -3.78 -13.72 -2.91
N THR A 192 -3.23 -12.51 -3.07
CA THR A 192 -3.88 -11.26 -2.65
C THR A 192 -5.24 -11.10 -3.32
N VAL A 193 -5.28 -11.28 -4.64
CA VAL A 193 -6.51 -11.17 -5.44
C VAL A 193 -7.53 -12.23 -5.01
N ASP A 194 -7.10 -13.48 -4.90
CA ASP A 194 -7.95 -14.61 -4.51
C ASP A 194 -8.55 -14.39 -3.13
N LYS A 195 -7.77 -13.86 -2.18
CA LYS A 195 -8.25 -13.50 -0.84
C LYS A 195 -9.31 -12.40 -0.85
N ILE A 196 -9.08 -11.34 -1.64
CA ILE A 196 -10.04 -10.24 -1.79
C ILE A 196 -11.35 -10.75 -2.40
N ILE A 197 -11.26 -11.58 -3.45
CA ILE A 197 -12.41 -12.23 -4.09
C ILE A 197 -13.12 -13.16 -3.11
N ALA A 198 -12.37 -14.00 -2.41
CA ALA A 198 -12.90 -14.90 -1.40
C ALA A 198 -13.56 -14.15 -0.25
N ALA A 199 -13.21 -12.89 0.03
CA ALA A 199 -13.93 -12.08 1.01
C ALA A 199 -15.14 -11.33 0.44
N GLY A 200 -15.44 -11.48 -0.85
CA GLY A 200 -16.48 -10.74 -1.53
C GLY A 200 -16.20 -9.24 -1.64
N ARG A 201 -14.91 -8.86 -1.68
CA ARG A 201 -14.45 -7.47 -1.80
C ARG A 201 -13.82 -7.20 -3.18
N ASN A 202 -14.25 -7.92 -4.21
CA ASN A 202 -13.72 -7.80 -5.56
C ASN A 202 -14.34 -6.60 -6.28
N ILE A 203 -13.52 -5.63 -6.68
CA ILE A 203 -13.95 -4.46 -7.45
C ILE A 203 -13.55 -4.66 -8.91
N THR A 204 -14.53 -4.58 -9.82
CA THR A 204 -14.33 -4.72 -11.27
C THR A 204 -15.09 -3.61 -11.99
N LEU A 205 -14.80 -3.39 -13.28
CA LEU A 205 -15.72 -2.67 -14.14
C LEU A 205 -17.07 -3.39 -14.17
N ALA A 206 -18.14 -2.61 -14.28
CA ALA A 206 -19.49 -3.13 -14.49
C ALA A 206 -19.63 -3.63 -15.92
N GLU A 207 -20.31 -4.77 -16.08
CA GLU A 207 -20.55 -5.38 -17.39
C GLU A 207 -22.03 -5.23 -17.82
N GLU A 208 -22.32 -5.47 -19.09
CA GLU A 208 -23.70 -5.47 -19.63
C GLU A 208 -24.66 -6.34 -18.81
N SER A 209 -24.19 -7.46 -18.26
CA SER A 209 -24.99 -8.35 -17.41
C SER A 209 -25.35 -7.75 -16.04
N ASP A 210 -24.66 -6.70 -15.61
CA ASP A 210 -24.83 -6.09 -14.28
C ASP A 210 -25.94 -5.04 -14.24
N LYS A 211 -26.40 -4.55 -15.40
CA LYS A 211 -27.33 -3.42 -15.55
C LYS A 211 -28.59 -3.52 -14.69
N ASP A 212 -29.27 -4.67 -14.75
CA ASP A 212 -30.53 -4.88 -14.02
C ASP A 212 -30.31 -4.93 -12.51
N GLU A 213 -29.19 -5.48 -12.05
CA GLU A 213 -28.86 -5.56 -10.63
C GLU A 213 -28.41 -4.19 -10.09
N LEU A 214 -27.62 -3.46 -10.87
CA LEU A 214 -27.23 -2.07 -10.60
C LEU A 214 -28.46 -1.16 -10.45
N LEU A 215 -29.39 -1.25 -11.41
CA LEU A 215 -30.61 -0.45 -11.34
C LEU A 215 -31.40 -0.80 -10.07
N LYS A 216 -31.56 -2.09 -9.75
CA LYS A 216 -32.20 -2.52 -8.48
C LYS A 216 -31.48 -1.97 -7.26
N LEU A 217 -30.14 -1.99 -7.23
CA LEU A 217 -29.34 -1.45 -6.15
C LEU A 217 -29.60 0.06 -5.99
N TYR A 218 -29.52 0.84 -7.07
CA TYR A 218 -29.80 2.28 -7.02
C TYR A 218 -31.24 2.60 -6.60
N ARG A 219 -32.24 1.88 -7.14
CA ARG A 219 -33.64 2.04 -6.71
C ARG A 219 -33.85 1.72 -5.24
N SER A 220 -33.09 0.76 -4.69
CA SER A 220 -33.16 0.43 -3.26
C SER A 220 -32.71 1.59 -2.36
N MET A 221 -31.98 2.57 -2.88
CA MET A 221 -31.48 3.75 -2.16
C MET A 221 -32.40 4.97 -2.24
N ILE A 222 -33.48 4.93 -3.03
CA ILE A 222 -34.47 6.01 -3.10
C ILE A 222 -35.02 6.33 -1.71
N GLY A 223 -35.19 7.61 -1.43
CA GLY A 223 -35.57 8.13 -0.10
C GLY A 223 -34.41 8.17 0.90
N GLY A 224 -33.19 7.85 0.47
CA GLY A 224 -31.96 8.04 1.24
C GLY A 224 -31.42 9.47 1.18
N ALA A 225 -30.33 9.72 1.91
CA ALA A 225 -29.73 11.06 2.04
C ALA A 225 -29.06 11.58 0.74
N ALA A 226 -28.82 10.71 -0.25
CA ALA A 226 -28.37 11.12 -1.58
C ALA A 226 -29.49 11.76 -2.42
N ASP A 227 -30.74 11.71 -1.95
CA ASP A 227 -31.90 12.35 -2.59
C ASP A 227 -32.14 11.86 -4.04
N TRP A 228 -31.82 10.59 -4.30
CA TRP A 228 -32.12 9.90 -5.55
C TRP A 228 -33.62 9.63 -5.69
N ASN A 229 -34.08 9.59 -6.94
CA ASN A 229 -35.50 9.48 -7.28
C ASN A 229 -35.71 8.42 -8.37
N GLU A 230 -36.93 8.33 -8.89
CA GLU A 230 -37.31 7.36 -9.94
C GLU A 230 -36.71 7.68 -11.32
N TYR A 231 -36.10 8.85 -11.49
CA TYR A 231 -35.48 9.28 -12.74
C TYR A 231 -33.95 9.22 -12.70
N TYR A 232 -33.33 9.33 -11.52
CA TYR A 232 -31.87 9.32 -11.36
C TYR A 232 -31.42 8.57 -10.10
N PRO A 233 -30.41 7.69 -10.19
CA PRO A 233 -29.77 7.19 -11.42
C PRO A 233 -30.72 6.35 -12.29
N SER A 234 -30.60 6.46 -13.60
CA SER A 234 -31.42 5.74 -14.60
C SER A 234 -30.67 4.57 -15.26
N MET A 235 -31.39 3.77 -16.06
CA MET A 235 -30.75 2.78 -16.94
C MET A 235 -29.80 3.47 -17.91
N GLU A 236 -30.21 4.57 -18.55
CA GLU A 236 -29.38 5.32 -19.49
C GLU A 236 -28.05 5.78 -18.86
N ASN A 237 -28.07 6.20 -17.59
CA ASN A 237 -26.83 6.53 -16.87
C ASN A 237 -25.92 5.30 -16.72
N ILE A 238 -26.49 4.14 -16.36
CA ILE A 238 -25.72 2.89 -16.22
C ILE A 238 -25.12 2.47 -17.57
N GLU A 239 -25.89 2.52 -18.65
CA GLU A 239 -25.42 2.15 -19.98
C GLU A 239 -24.32 3.09 -20.47
N PHE A 240 -24.48 4.39 -20.21
CA PHE A 240 -23.47 5.39 -20.51
C PHE A 240 -22.17 5.10 -19.76
N ASP A 241 -22.23 4.88 -18.45
CA ASP A 241 -21.02 4.66 -17.65
C ASP A 241 -20.30 3.35 -18.03
N ILE A 242 -21.04 2.28 -18.32
CA ILE A 242 -20.47 1.01 -18.80
C ILE A 242 -19.77 1.22 -20.15
N ALA A 243 -20.39 1.95 -21.07
CA ALA A 243 -19.82 2.20 -22.39
C ALA A 243 -18.51 3.03 -22.37
N HIS A 244 -18.24 3.74 -21.28
CA HIS A 244 -17.05 4.57 -21.10
C HIS A 244 -16.04 3.98 -20.10
N ASP A 245 -16.20 2.71 -19.70
CA ASP A 245 -15.36 2.06 -18.68
C ASP A 245 -15.27 2.88 -17.38
N SER A 246 -16.37 3.55 -17.00
CA SER A 246 -16.39 4.52 -15.90
C SER A 246 -17.21 4.06 -14.70
N LEU A 247 -17.90 2.91 -14.76
CA LEU A 247 -18.65 2.33 -13.64
C LEU A 247 -17.94 1.12 -13.05
N PHE A 248 -17.67 1.16 -11.74
CA PHE A 248 -17.06 0.07 -10.99
C PHE A 248 -18.06 -0.52 -10.00
N VAL A 249 -18.03 -1.85 -9.86
CA VAL A 249 -18.89 -2.61 -8.96
C VAL A 249 -18.06 -3.47 -8.03
N MET A 250 -18.49 -3.57 -6.78
CA MET A 250 -18.01 -4.59 -5.85
C MET A 250 -18.99 -5.74 -5.82
N LYS A 251 -18.53 -6.97 -6.08
CA LYS A 251 -19.35 -8.19 -6.01
C LYS A 251 -18.94 -9.06 -4.84
N ASN A 252 -19.94 -9.65 -4.16
CA ASN A 252 -19.69 -10.64 -3.11
C ASN A 252 -19.37 -12.03 -3.70
N GLN A 253 -19.10 -13.02 -2.84
CA GLN A 253 -18.78 -14.40 -3.26
C GLN A 253 -19.87 -15.07 -4.12
N LYS A 254 -21.13 -14.62 -4.02
CA LYS A 254 -22.25 -15.14 -4.81
C LYS A 254 -22.40 -14.43 -6.17
N GLY A 255 -21.53 -13.48 -6.46
CA GLY A 255 -21.62 -12.62 -7.65
C GLY A 255 -22.61 -11.47 -7.50
N GLU A 256 -23.23 -11.27 -6.34
CA GLU A 256 -24.18 -10.17 -6.11
C GLU A 256 -23.43 -8.85 -5.95
N ILE A 257 -23.95 -7.78 -6.56
CA ILE A 257 -23.41 -6.43 -6.45
C ILE A 257 -23.74 -5.87 -5.07
N ILE A 258 -22.69 -5.54 -4.32
CA ILE A 258 -22.78 -4.96 -2.98
C ILE A 258 -22.41 -3.48 -2.93
N SER A 259 -21.74 -2.98 -3.97
CA SER A 259 -21.37 -1.57 -4.08
C SER A 259 -21.21 -1.15 -5.54
N ALA A 260 -21.40 0.13 -5.84
CA ALA A 260 -21.15 0.73 -7.14
C ALA A 260 -20.58 2.14 -6.97
N ILE A 261 -19.74 2.57 -7.91
CA ILE A 261 -19.17 3.91 -7.98
C ILE A 261 -18.87 4.26 -9.43
N SER A 262 -19.17 5.48 -9.87
CA SER A 262 -18.83 5.92 -11.23
C SER A 262 -17.86 7.09 -11.22
N ILE A 263 -17.04 7.16 -12.26
CA ILE A 263 -16.33 8.37 -12.67
C ILE A 263 -17.26 9.07 -13.68
N ASP A 264 -17.73 10.26 -13.35
CA ASP A 264 -18.67 10.99 -14.18
C ASP A 264 -17.95 11.96 -15.12
N HIS A 265 -18.62 12.27 -16.22
CA HIS A 265 -18.21 13.28 -17.18
C HIS A 265 -19.36 14.26 -17.38
N ASP A 266 -19.54 15.16 -16.42
CA ASP A 266 -20.55 16.21 -16.46
C ASP A 266 -19.88 17.56 -16.66
N GLU A 267 -20.02 18.14 -17.86
CA GLU A 267 -19.46 19.45 -18.19
C GLU A 267 -20.00 20.58 -17.28
N GLU A 268 -21.24 20.49 -16.79
CA GLU A 268 -21.78 21.51 -15.89
C GLU A 268 -21.09 21.45 -14.53
N VAL A 269 -20.81 20.24 -14.04
CA VAL A 269 -20.09 20.05 -12.78
C VAL A 269 -18.61 20.39 -12.94
N ASP A 270 -17.96 19.91 -13.99
CA ASP A 270 -16.53 20.13 -14.24
C ASP A 270 -16.18 21.62 -14.42
N ASN A 271 -17.13 22.44 -14.88
CA ASN A 271 -16.94 23.87 -15.09
C ASN A 271 -17.30 24.75 -13.87
N LEU A 272 -17.63 24.20 -12.71
CA LEU A 272 -17.88 25.01 -11.51
C LEU A 272 -16.62 25.77 -11.07
N ASP A 273 -16.77 27.06 -10.78
CA ASP A 273 -15.66 27.96 -10.41
C ASP A 273 -14.98 27.62 -9.07
N CYS A 274 -15.59 26.75 -8.26
CA CYS A 274 -15.10 26.40 -6.93
C CYS A 274 -13.96 25.37 -6.93
N TRP A 275 -13.72 24.68 -8.05
CA TRP A 275 -12.64 23.70 -8.14
C TRP A 275 -11.26 24.35 -8.21
N SER A 276 -10.26 23.71 -7.61
CA SER A 276 -8.90 24.20 -7.66
C SER A 276 -8.35 24.18 -9.09
N LYS A 277 -7.83 25.32 -9.53
CA LYS A 277 -7.13 25.45 -10.82
C LYS A 277 -5.75 24.81 -10.81
N ASP A 278 -5.16 24.65 -9.61
CA ASP A 278 -3.84 24.05 -9.44
C ASP A 278 -3.86 22.52 -9.59
N PHE A 279 -5.04 21.90 -9.40
CA PHE A 279 -5.21 20.44 -9.41
C PHE A 279 -5.89 19.90 -10.68
N GLN A 280 -5.67 20.56 -11.82
CA GLN A 280 -6.16 20.09 -13.12
C GLN A 280 -5.12 19.23 -13.88
N PRO A 281 -5.54 18.16 -14.59
CA PRO A 281 -6.93 17.74 -14.82
C PRO A 281 -7.54 17.00 -13.62
N SER A 282 -8.80 17.34 -13.30
CA SER A 282 -9.58 16.64 -12.27
C SER A 282 -10.58 15.65 -12.88
N ALA A 283 -11.32 14.95 -12.03
CA ALA A 283 -12.41 14.04 -12.42
C ALA A 283 -13.51 14.03 -11.37
N GLU A 284 -14.77 13.96 -11.80
CA GLU A 284 -15.90 13.78 -10.91
C GLU A 284 -16.06 12.31 -10.52
N VAL A 285 -16.35 12.07 -9.25
CA VAL A 285 -16.87 10.79 -8.80
C VAL A 285 -18.33 10.94 -8.42
N ALA A 286 -19.19 10.10 -8.99
CA ALA A 286 -20.62 10.13 -8.81
C ALA A 286 -21.17 8.74 -8.44
N ARG A 287 -22.49 8.71 -8.17
CA ARG A 287 -23.30 7.49 -7.98
C ARG A 287 -22.72 6.49 -6.95
N VAL A 288 -21.97 6.98 -5.96
CA VAL A 288 -21.38 6.15 -4.90
C VAL A 288 -22.47 5.47 -4.09
N CYS A 289 -22.46 4.14 -4.06
CA CYS A 289 -23.52 3.34 -3.46
C CYS A 289 -22.96 2.13 -2.73
N VAL A 290 -23.43 1.87 -1.51
CA VAL A 290 -23.16 0.62 -0.76
C VAL A 290 -24.50 0.04 -0.30
N ARG A 291 -24.71 -1.26 -0.55
CA ARG A 291 -25.91 -2.01 -0.15
C ARG A 291 -26.22 -1.78 1.33
N LYS A 292 -27.49 -1.51 1.67
CA LYS A 292 -27.90 -1.00 3.00
C LYS A 292 -27.48 -1.89 4.16
N ASP A 293 -27.54 -3.21 3.99
CA ASP A 293 -27.14 -4.23 4.97
C ASP A 293 -25.63 -4.31 5.20
N LEU A 294 -24.83 -3.68 4.34
CA LEU A 294 -23.37 -3.71 4.36
C LEU A 294 -22.72 -2.34 4.60
N GLN A 295 -23.53 -1.32 4.89
CA GLN A 295 -23.03 0.01 5.23
C GLN A 295 -22.28 0.01 6.57
N GLY A 296 -21.33 0.94 6.74
CA GLY A 296 -20.50 1.04 7.94
C GLY A 296 -19.33 0.05 8.01
N GLN A 297 -19.11 -0.76 6.97
CA GLN A 297 -18.03 -1.75 6.90
C GLN A 297 -16.81 -1.28 6.10
N GLY A 298 -16.69 0.01 5.83
CA GLY A 298 -15.58 0.57 5.04
C GLY A 298 -15.67 0.33 3.53
N ILE A 299 -16.76 -0.25 3.01
CA ILE A 299 -16.91 -0.55 1.58
C ILE A 299 -16.82 0.70 0.70
N ALA A 300 -17.50 1.79 1.08
CA ALA A 300 -17.39 3.05 0.34
C ALA A 300 -15.95 3.56 0.28
N LYS A 301 -15.18 3.40 1.37
CA LYS A 301 -13.77 3.78 1.42
C LYS A 301 -12.93 2.97 0.42
N MET A 302 -13.13 1.65 0.38
CA MET A 302 -12.48 0.76 -0.59
C MET A 302 -12.82 1.12 -2.03
N MET A 303 -14.08 1.40 -2.33
CA MET A 303 -14.52 1.85 -3.67
C MET A 303 -13.84 3.16 -4.08
N MET A 304 -13.79 4.15 -3.18
CA MET A 304 -13.16 5.45 -3.46
C MET A 304 -11.67 5.31 -3.72
N GLU A 305 -10.93 4.53 -2.93
CA GLU A 305 -9.49 4.36 -3.13
C GLU A 305 -9.15 3.56 -4.39
N HIS A 306 -9.98 2.58 -4.76
CA HIS A 306 -9.88 1.94 -6.07
C HIS A 306 -10.00 2.96 -7.20
N VAL A 307 -11.01 3.84 -7.13
CA VAL A 307 -11.16 4.94 -8.09
C VAL A 307 -9.97 5.89 -8.06
N PHE A 308 -9.40 6.21 -6.89
CA PHE A 308 -8.19 7.05 -6.82
C PHE A 308 -7.00 6.41 -7.54
N ALA A 309 -6.82 5.10 -7.40
CA ALA A 309 -5.77 4.39 -8.13
C ALA A 309 -5.98 4.49 -9.65
N VAL A 310 -7.20 4.23 -10.13
CA VAL A 310 -7.56 4.38 -11.54
C VAL A 310 -7.31 5.81 -12.04
N LEU A 311 -7.73 6.83 -11.28
CA LEU A 311 -7.56 8.23 -11.67
C LEU A 311 -6.07 8.65 -11.72
N ARG A 312 -5.22 8.13 -10.84
CA ARG A 312 -3.76 8.35 -10.90
C ARG A 312 -3.15 7.74 -12.16
N GLU A 313 -3.58 6.54 -12.55
CA GLU A 313 -3.16 5.91 -13.80
C GLU A 313 -3.61 6.72 -15.04
N GLN A 314 -4.75 7.40 -14.93
CA GLN A 314 -5.26 8.35 -15.93
C GLN A 314 -4.59 9.75 -15.85
N ASN A 315 -3.56 9.94 -15.03
CA ASN A 315 -2.83 11.20 -14.82
C ASN A 315 -3.71 12.36 -14.32
N LYS A 316 -4.77 12.05 -13.56
CA LYS A 316 -5.59 13.07 -12.87
C LYS A 316 -4.86 13.57 -11.62
N LYS A 317 -4.98 14.87 -11.35
CA LYS A 317 -4.33 15.53 -10.21
C LYS A 317 -5.25 15.72 -9.01
N SER A 318 -6.56 15.79 -9.24
CA SER A 318 -7.56 15.76 -8.17
C SER A 318 -8.78 14.95 -8.57
N VAL A 319 -9.59 14.68 -7.56
CA VAL A 319 -10.93 14.11 -7.66
C VAL A 319 -11.89 15.04 -6.93
N HIS A 320 -13.06 15.27 -7.53
CA HIS A 320 -14.12 16.11 -6.96
C HIS A 320 -15.45 15.35 -6.87
N ILE A 321 -16.28 15.78 -5.93
CA ILE A 321 -17.59 15.16 -5.68
C ILE A 321 -18.58 16.20 -5.13
N LEU A 322 -19.83 16.09 -5.59
CA LEU A 322 -20.96 16.84 -5.05
C LEU A 322 -21.68 16.03 -3.96
N VAL A 323 -21.87 16.65 -2.80
CA VAL A 323 -22.46 15.98 -1.63
C VAL A 323 -23.62 16.79 -1.10
N ARG A 324 -24.77 16.15 -0.84
CA ARG A 324 -25.89 16.83 -0.18
C ARG A 324 -25.46 17.28 1.22
N ASP A 325 -25.71 18.53 1.56
CA ASP A 325 -25.36 19.14 2.84
C ASP A 325 -25.93 18.42 4.07
N ASN A 326 -27.08 17.77 3.90
CA ASN A 326 -27.76 16.95 4.89
C ASN A 326 -27.20 15.52 5.00
N HIS A 327 -26.36 15.06 4.06
CA HIS A 327 -25.79 13.72 4.04
C HIS A 327 -24.55 13.60 4.94
N LYS A 328 -24.75 13.76 6.26
CA LYS A 328 -23.65 13.80 7.25
C LYS A 328 -22.72 12.59 7.23
N VAL A 329 -23.24 11.40 6.92
CA VAL A 329 -22.43 10.17 6.80
C VAL A 329 -21.45 10.25 5.62
N ALA A 330 -21.90 10.71 4.46
CA ALA A 330 -21.06 10.84 3.26
C ALA A 330 -20.02 11.94 3.47
N LEU A 331 -20.43 13.12 3.98
CA LEU A 331 -19.52 14.21 4.33
C LEU A 331 -18.39 13.73 5.27
N LYS A 332 -18.73 13.00 6.34
CA LYS A 332 -17.72 12.45 7.26
C LYS A 332 -16.81 11.44 6.57
N CYS A 333 -17.37 10.53 5.77
CA CYS A 333 -16.61 9.53 5.02
C CYS A 333 -15.61 10.19 4.06
N TYR A 334 -16.01 11.22 3.33
CA TYR A 334 -15.15 11.92 2.38
C TYR A 334 -14.09 12.77 3.10
N SER A 335 -14.43 13.44 4.20
CA SER A 335 -13.43 14.11 5.02
C SER A 335 -12.36 13.15 5.56
N ASP A 336 -12.75 11.95 5.98
CA ASP A 336 -11.80 10.92 6.46
C ASP A 336 -10.92 10.34 5.33
N LEU A 337 -11.39 10.46 4.09
CA LEU A 337 -10.62 10.17 2.87
C LEU A 337 -9.72 11.33 2.45
N GLY A 338 -9.77 12.47 3.15
CA GLY A 338 -8.95 13.65 2.87
C GLY A 338 -9.54 14.59 1.83
N PHE A 339 -10.84 14.52 1.55
CA PHE A 339 -11.52 15.58 0.81
C PHE A 339 -11.69 16.82 1.69
N VAL A 340 -11.52 17.98 1.07
CA VAL A 340 -11.78 19.28 1.67
C VAL A 340 -12.95 19.96 0.98
N PRO A 341 -13.85 20.64 1.72
CA PRO A 341 -14.85 21.51 1.11
C PRO A 341 -14.17 22.68 0.39
N VAL A 342 -14.50 22.90 -0.88
CA VAL A 342 -13.95 23.99 -1.71
C VAL A 342 -15.00 24.99 -2.18
N GLY A 343 -16.28 24.68 -1.97
CA GLY A 343 -17.38 25.59 -2.25
C GLY A 343 -18.75 24.93 -2.05
N GLU A 344 -19.77 25.63 -2.50
CA GLU A 344 -21.15 25.17 -2.53
C GLU A 344 -21.76 25.54 -3.89
N CYS A 345 -22.68 24.72 -4.39
CA CYS A 345 -23.39 25.00 -5.64
C CYS A 345 -24.88 24.64 -5.54
N GLU A 346 -25.68 25.25 -6.40
CA GLU A 346 -27.07 24.88 -6.63
C GLU A 346 -27.19 24.28 -8.03
N LEU A 347 -27.46 22.98 -8.10
CA LEU A 347 -27.71 22.25 -9.34
C LEU A 347 -28.99 21.44 -9.17
N PHE A 348 -29.78 21.27 -10.22
CA PHE A 348 -31.01 20.47 -10.17
C PHE A 348 -31.98 20.86 -9.03
N GLU A 349 -32.09 22.16 -8.72
CA GLU A 349 -32.87 22.71 -7.59
C GLU A 349 -32.44 22.18 -6.21
N LYS A 350 -31.19 21.74 -6.11
CA LYS A 350 -30.59 21.11 -4.94
C LYS A 350 -29.28 21.81 -4.57
N HIS A 351 -29.13 22.06 -3.27
CA HIS A 351 -27.89 22.54 -2.69
C HIS A 351 -26.86 21.41 -2.48
N PHE A 352 -25.62 21.64 -2.89
CA PHE A 352 -24.51 20.70 -2.73
C PHE A 352 -23.30 21.37 -2.10
N VAL A 353 -22.59 20.60 -1.26
CA VAL A 353 -21.23 20.90 -0.82
C VAL A 353 -20.28 20.32 -1.86
N CYS A 354 -19.45 21.18 -2.45
CA CYS A 354 -18.40 20.81 -3.38
C CYS A 354 -17.17 20.38 -2.58
N MET A 355 -16.76 19.11 -2.73
CA MET A 355 -15.60 18.57 -2.03
C MET A 355 -14.53 18.13 -3.04
N GLU A 356 -13.27 18.48 -2.79
CA GLU A 356 -12.14 18.14 -3.65
C GLU A 356 -11.01 17.48 -2.84
N LYS A 357 -10.28 16.56 -3.48
CA LYS A 357 -9.10 15.90 -2.93
C LYS A 357 -7.99 15.86 -3.99
N SER A 358 -6.78 16.27 -3.63
CA SER A 358 -5.58 16.01 -4.44
C SER A 358 -5.22 14.51 -4.41
N LEU A 359 -4.88 13.95 -5.57
CA LEU A 359 -4.56 12.54 -5.75
C LEU A 359 -3.09 12.21 -5.56
#